data_AF-A0A4P9ZMB9-F1
#
_entry.id   AF-A0A4P9ZMB9-F1
#
_cell.length_a   1.000
_cell.length_b   1.000
_cell.length_c   1.000
_cell.angle_alpha   90.00
_cell.angle_beta   90.00
_cell.angle_gamma   90.00
#
_symmetry.space_group_name_H-M   'P 1'
#
loop_
_entity.id
_entity.type
_entity.pdbx_description
1 polymer ?
#
loop_
_entity_poly.entity_id
_entity_poly.type
_entity_poly.pdbx_seq_one_letter_code
_entity_poly.pdbx_strand_id
1 'polypeptide(L)'
;MAHSTSQTNSVGRSSSQPPTPFHGIFQQAEDNLNDLLTRKTELDRSLATLEASIFAYEGTYLNDTYPGNIIRGFNGYLAKPVEVESRPVTEKDRIFSNSSSTYKQSLEVKKRVDQLYPKLNPSDHYQAAARTYKPLGPGPCDFTCLHDI
;
A
#
# COMPACT_ATOMS: atom_id res chain seq x y z
N MET A 1 72.78 -14.38 38.34
CA MET A 1 72.94 -14.87 36.96
C MET A 1 71.61 -14.71 36.25
N ALA A 2 71.64 -14.02 35.10
CA ALA A 2 70.51 -13.52 34.33
C ALA A 2 69.89 -14.59 33.41
N HIS A 3 68.60 -14.44 33.06
CA HIS A 3 67.95 -14.64 31.74
C HIS A 3 66.52 -14.02 31.88
N SER A 4 66.09 -12.94 31.23
CA SER A 4 65.97 -12.53 29.81
C SER A 4 64.70 -13.03 29.10
N THR A 5 63.72 -12.14 28.89
CA THR A 5 62.74 -12.00 27.76
C THR A 5 61.56 -11.13 28.25
N SER A 6 60.84 -10.30 27.50
CA SER A 6 61.03 -9.50 26.28
C SER A 6 59.81 -8.54 26.24
N GLN A 7 59.99 -7.38 25.62
CA GLN A 7 58.98 -6.31 25.44
C GLN A 7 57.75 -6.79 24.65
N THR A 8 56.60 -6.12 24.81
CA THR A 8 55.92 -5.41 23.70
C THR A 8 54.77 -4.54 24.21
N ASN A 9 54.90 -3.24 23.92
CA ASN A 9 53.85 -2.23 23.93
C ASN A 9 52.93 -2.42 22.71
N SER A 10 51.62 -2.26 22.86
CA SER A 10 50.80 -1.64 21.82
C SER A 10 49.55 -0.99 22.41
N VAL A 11 49.63 0.35 22.52
CA VAL A 11 48.47 1.22 22.77
C VAL A 11 47.63 1.20 21.49
N GLY A 12 46.48 0.53 21.57
CA GLY A 12 45.44 0.55 20.54
C GLY A 12 44.84 1.95 20.45
N ARG A 13 45.23 2.66 19.40
CA ARG A 13 44.81 4.01 19.01
C ARG A 13 43.29 4.02 18.76
N SER A 14 42.54 4.59 19.70
CA SER A 14 41.19 5.08 19.44
C SER A 14 41.29 6.18 18.38
N SER A 15 40.81 5.91 17.17
CA SER A 15 40.64 6.90 16.13
C SER A 15 39.49 7.82 16.50
N SER A 16 39.72 8.76 17.42
CA SER A 16 38.84 9.89 17.66
C SER A 16 39.04 10.93 16.54
N GLN A 17 38.46 10.68 15.38
CA GLN A 17 38.21 11.77 14.44
C GLN A 17 37.14 12.68 15.07
N PRO A 18 37.33 14.01 15.09
CA PRO A 18 36.29 14.91 15.56
C PRO A 18 35.06 14.75 14.65
N PRO A 19 33.83 14.68 15.21
CA PRO A 19 32.63 14.59 14.41
C PRO A 19 32.55 15.87 13.56
N THR A 20 32.84 15.74 12.26
CA THR A 20 32.64 16.83 11.32
C THR A 20 31.14 17.17 11.30
N PRO A 21 30.72 18.45 11.39
CA PRO A 21 29.31 18.85 11.44
C PRO A 21 28.45 18.24 10.32
N PHE A 22 29.05 18.00 9.16
CA PHE A 22 28.43 17.34 8.01
C PHE A 22 27.99 15.90 8.26
N HIS A 23 28.69 15.14 9.12
CA HIS A 23 28.36 13.74 9.39
C HIS A 23 27.07 13.61 10.21
N GLY A 24 26.86 14.50 11.18
CA GLY A 24 25.63 14.53 11.97
C GLY A 24 24.41 14.93 11.14
N ILE A 25 24.57 15.91 10.24
CA ILE A 25 23.50 16.32 9.30
C ILE A 25 23.17 15.18 8.32
N PHE A 26 24.19 14.48 7.81
CA PHE A 26 23.99 13.34 6.92
C PHE A 26 23.27 12.18 7.61
N GLN A 27 23.69 11.81 8.84
CA GLN A 27 22.99 10.77 9.62
C GLN A 27 21.53 11.13 9.90
N GLN A 28 21.25 12.39 10.27
CA GLN A 28 19.88 12.86 10.47
C GLN A 28 19.04 12.78 9.20
N ALA A 29 19.63 13.07 8.03
CA ALA A 29 18.96 12.95 6.75
C ALA A 29 18.65 11.49 6.39
N GLU A 30 19.59 10.57 6.65
CA GLU A 30 19.39 9.13 6.45
C GLU A 30 18.28 8.58 7.37
N ASP A 31 18.29 8.94 8.65
CA ASP A 31 17.26 8.53 9.61
C ASP A 31 15.87 9.05 9.22
N ASN A 32 15.79 10.33 8.80
CA ASN A 32 14.54 10.93 8.33
C ASN A 32 14.01 10.21 7.07
N LEU A 33 14.90 9.89 6.13
CA LEU A 33 14.54 9.17 4.91
C LEU A 33 13.99 7.78 5.23
N ASN A 34 14.62 7.05 6.16
CA ASN A 34 14.17 5.73 6.58
C ASN A 34 12.80 5.76 7.27
N ASP A 35 12.56 6.77 8.11
CA ASP A 35 11.25 6.98 8.75
C ASP A 35 10.16 7.28 7.70
N LEU A 36 10.44 8.19 6.76
CA LEU A 36 9.52 8.49 5.66
C LEU A 36 9.24 7.27 4.79
N LEU A 37 10.25 6.45 4.49
CA LEU A 37 10.07 5.23 3.72
C LEU A 37 9.20 4.22 4.45
N THR A 38 9.44 4.03 5.75
CA THR A 38 8.64 3.14 6.60
C THR A 38 7.19 3.59 6.61
N ARG A 39 6.94 4.87 6.90
CA ARG A 39 5.60 5.45 6.91
C ARG A 39 4.90 5.35 5.55
N LYS A 40 5.62 5.58 4.46
CA LYS A 40 5.09 5.38 3.10
C LYS A 40 4.62 3.94 2.92
N THR A 41 5.44 2.95 3.28
CA THR A 41 5.07 1.54 3.09
C THR A 41 3.85 1.14 3.93
N GLU A 42 3.68 1.73 5.11
CA GLU A 42 2.49 1.54 5.95
C GLU A 42 1.24 2.16 5.32
N LEU A 43 1.35 3.35 4.74
CA LEU A 43 0.25 4.00 4.03
C LEU A 43 -0.14 3.24 2.76
N ASP A 44 0.82 2.84 1.94
CA ASP A 44 0.59 2.03 0.73
C ASP A 44 -0.13 0.71 1.08
N ARG A 45 0.25 0.10 2.19
CA ARG A 45 -0.39 -1.10 2.74
C ARG A 45 -1.84 -0.85 3.14
N SER A 46 -2.07 0.22 3.90
CA SER A 46 -3.41 0.60 4.36
C SER A 46 -4.32 0.90 3.18
N LEU A 47 -3.82 1.63 2.19
CA LEU A 47 -4.54 1.98 0.97
C LEU A 47 -4.99 0.73 0.22
N ALA A 48 -4.08 -0.21 -0.06
CA ALA A 48 -4.43 -1.43 -0.79
C ALA A 48 -5.47 -2.30 -0.05
N THR A 49 -5.42 -2.29 1.28
CA THR A 49 -6.41 -2.97 2.13
C THR A 49 -7.80 -2.35 1.97
N LEU A 50 -7.87 -1.02 2.03
CA LEU A 50 -9.11 -0.27 1.88
C LEU A 50 -9.71 -0.43 0.48
N GLU A 51 -8.89 -0.35 -0.57
CA GLU A 51 -9.37 -0.53 -1.94
C GLU A 51 -9.95 -1.93 -2.17
N ALA A 52 -9.31 -2.96 -1.60
CA ALA A 52 -9.83 -4.31 -1.68
C ALA A 52 -11.12 -4.51 -0.89
N SER A 53 -11.31 -3.81 0.23
CA SER A 53 -12.55 -3.87 1.00
C SER A 53 -13.68 -3.12 0.30
N ILE A 54 -13.40 -1.94 -0.27
CA ILE A 54 -14.34 -1.17 -1.10
C ILE A 54 -14.87 -2.04 -2.23
N PHE A 55 -13.99 -2.71 -2.99
CA PHE A 55 -14.41 -3.57 -4.09
C PHE A 55 -15.33 -4.72 -3.64
N ALA A 56 -15.03 -5.33 -2.49
CA ALA A 56 -15.84 -6.40 -1.92
C ALA A 56 -17.23 -5.88 -1.49
N TYR A 57 -17.27 -4.77 -0.75
CA TYR A 57 -18.51 -4.16 -0.28
C TYR A 57 -19.39 -3.64 -1.41
N GLU A 58 -18.80 -3.08 -2.46
CA GLU A 58 -19.55 -2.72 -3.67
C GLU A 58 -20.21 -3.93 -4.32
N GLY A 59 -19.52 -5.07 -4.36
CA GLY A 59 -20.07 -6.30 -4.92
C GLY A 59 -21.33 -6.76 -4.19
N THR A 60 -21.26 -6.81 -2.85
CA THR A 60 -22.41 -7.19 -2.02
C THR A 60 -23.52 -6.15 -2.11
N TYR A 61 -23.20 -4.86 -2.05
CA TYR A 61 -24.20 -3.79 -2.12
C TYR A 61 -24.97 -3.79 -3.44
N LEU A 62 -24.28 -3.90 -4.58
CA LEU A 62 -24.94 -3.87 -5.89
C LEU A 62 -25.77 -5.13 -6.18
N ASN A 63 -25.39 -6.26 -5.61
CA ASN A 63 -26.12 -7.51 -5.78
C ASN A 63 -27.39 -7.57 -4.91
N ASP A 64 -27.31 -7.06 -3.68
CA ASP A 64 -28.37 -7.22 -2.68
C ASP A 64 -29.36 -6.04 -2.68
N THR A 65 -29.02 -4.92 -3.33
CA THR A 65 -29.85 -3.71 -3.31
C THR A 65 -30.71 -3.60 -4.58
N TYR A 66 -31.96 -4.04 -4.47
CA TYR A 66 -33.04 -3.95 -5.46
C TYR A 66 -34.37 -3.60 -4.74
N PRO A 67 -35.30 -2.78 -5.29
CA PRO A 67 -35.39 -2.24 -6.65
C PRO A 67 -34.69 -0.89 -6.90
N GLY A 68 -33.91 -0.37 -5.96
CA GLY A 68 -33.17 0.88 -6.18
C GLY A 68 -31.93 1.02 -5.32
N ASN A 69 -30.89 1.64 -5.88
CA ASN A 69 -29.60 1.83 -5.23
C ASN A 69 -28.94 3.14 -5.68
N ILE A 70 -27.85 3.55 -5.03
CA ILE A 70 -27.18 4.84 -5.29
C ILE A 70 -26.68 4.97 -6.74
N ILE A 71 -26.40 3.86 -7.43
CA ILE A 71 -25.88 3.87 -8.80
C ILE A 71 -27.00 4.02 -9.83
N ARG A 72 -28.11 3.30 -9.64
CA ARG A 72 -29.21 3.18 -10.60
C ARG A 72 -30.42 4.06 -10.27
N GLY A 73 -30.42 4.66 -9.08
CA GLY A 73 -31.51 5.47 -8.54
C GLY A 73 -32.58 4.64 -7.82
N PHE A 74 -33.55 5.36 -7.25
CA PHE A 74 -34.64 4.80 -6.43
C PHE A 74 -36.00 4.79 -7.15
N ASN A 75 -36.02 5.01 -8.46
CA ASN A 75 -37.26 5.05 -9.24
C ASN A 75 -38.01 3.70 -9.28
N GLY A 76 -37.31 2.59 -9.05
CA GLY A 76 -37.91 1.26 -9.00
C GLY A 76 -38.89 1.04 -7.84
N TYR A 77 -38.85 1.88 -6.81
CA TYR A 77 -39.84 1.86 -5.73
C TYR A 77 -41.20 2.46 -6.13
N LEU A 78 -41.26 3.25 -7.21
CA LEU A 78 -42.48 3.85 -7.75
C LEU A 78 -43.07 3.04 -8.91
N ALA A 79 -42.27 2.17 -9.53
CA ALA A 79 -42.68 1.34 -10.66
C ALA A 79 -43.41 0.08 -10.19
N LYS A 80 -44.33 -0.44 -11.02
CA LYS A 80 -45.00 -1.72 -10.72
C LYS A 80 -43.96 -2.86 -10.72
N PRO A 81 -44.04 -3.85 -9.80
CA PRO A 81 -42.99 -4.86 -9.57
C PRO A 81 -42.54 -5.69 -10.78
N VAL A 82 -43.28 -5.64 -11.89
CA VAL A 82 -43.06 -6.45 -13.10
C VAL A 82 -42.08 -5.77 -14.08
N GLU A 83 -41.81 -4.48 -13.92
CA GLU A 83 -41.12 -3.70 -14.98
C GLU A 83 -39.64 -3.40 -14.70
N VAL A 84 -39.17 -3.62 -13.46
CA VAL A 84 -37.80 -3.29 -13.06
C VAL A 84 -36.97 -4.57 -13.09
N GLU A 85 -36.53 -5.04 -14.25
CA GLU A 85 -35.62 -6.18 -14.27
C GLU A 85 -34.28 -5.81 -13.61
N SER A 86 -33.78 -6.70 -12.74
CA SER A 86 -32.45 -6.56 -12.15
C SER A 86 -31.40 -6.71 -13.24
N ARG A 87 -30.86 -5.57 -13.70
CA ARG A 87 -29.77 -5.55 -14.69
C ARG A 87 -28.50 -6.17 -14.06
N PRO A 88 -27.73 -6.98 -14.79
CA PRO A 88 -26.49 -7.53 -14.27
C PRO A 88 -25.52 -6.42 -13.85
N VAL A 89 -24.83 -6.62 -12.73
CA VAL A 89 -23.83 -5.67 -12.22
C VAL A 89 -22.63 -5.65 -13.16
N THR A 90 -22.31 -4.48 -13.71
CA THR A 90 -21.16 -4.28 -14.61
C THR A 90 -19.99 -3.63 -13.87
N GLU A 91 -18.77 -3.76 -14.36
CA GLU A 91 -17.58 -3.08 -13.79
C GLU A 91 -17.72 -1.54 -13.78
N LYS A 92 -18.47 -0.98 -14.74
CA LYS A 92 -18.80 0.46 -14.77
C LYS A 92 -19.68 0.91 -13.59
N ASP A 93 -20.48 0.01 -13.02
CA ASP A 93 -21.35 0.31 -11.88
C ASP A 93 -20.55 0.46 -10.56
N ARG A 94 -19.29 0.04 -10.54
CA ARG A 94 -18.39 0.09 -9.38
C ARG A 94 -17.68 1.44 -9.26
N ILE A 95 -18.48 2.49 -9.10
CA ILE A 95 -17.99 3.87 -9.11
C ILE A 95 -17.00 4.17 -7.99
N PHE A 96 -17.07 3.49 -6.84
CA PHE A 96 -16.16 3.72 -5.73
C PHE A 96 -14.81 3.06 -6.00
N SER A 97 -14.77 1.83 -6.51
CA SER A 97 -13.50 1.24 -6.98
C SER A 97 -12.89 2.05 -8.11
N ASN A 98 -13.71 2.45 -9.10
CA ASN A 98 -13.26 3.25 -10.24
C ASN A 98 -12.85 4.69 -9.88
N SER A 99 -13.11 5.14 -8.65
CA SER A 99 -12.64 6.45 -8.15
C SER A 99 -11.15 6.46 -7.80
N SER A 100 -10.53 5.28 -7.67
CA SER A 100 -9.09 5.14 -7.47
C SER A 100 -8.41 4.63 -8.75
N SER A 101 -7.27 5.20 -9.10
CA SER A 101 -6.44 4.68 -10.21
C SER A 101 -5.68 3.41 -9.83
N THR A 102 -5.48 3.15 -8.53
CA THR A 102 -4.63 2.06 -8.02
C THR A 102 -5.41 0.79 -7.65
N TYR A 103 -6.75 0.82 -7.60
CA TYR A 103 -7.55 -0.30 -7.07
C TYR A 103 -7.26 -1.64 -7.76
N LYS A 104 -7.09 -1.65 -9.08
CA LYS A 104 -6.83 -2.89 -9.85
C LYS A 104 -5.51 -3.53 -9.42
N GLN A 105 -4.51 -2.70 -9.16
CA GLN A 105 -3.22 -3.16 -8.70
C GLN A 105 -3.31 -3.70 -7.27
N SER A 106 -4.07 -3.04 -6.40
CA SER A 106 -4.31 -3.52 -5.03
C SER A 106 -5.05 -4.87 -4.99
N LEU A 107 -6.00 -5.09 -5.89
CA LEU A 107 -6.66 -6.40 -6.04
C LEU A 107 -5.68 -7.49 -6.50
N GLU A 108 -4.78 -7.17 -7.43
CA GLU A 108 -3.76 -8.10 -7.90
C GLU A 108 -2.77 -8.45 -6.78
N VAL A 109 -2.35 -7.46 -5.99
CA VAL A 109 -1.46 -7.73 -4.86
C VAL A 109 -2.16 -8.61 -3.82
N LYS A 110 -3.42 -8.32 -3.49
CA LYS A 110 -4.20 -9.17 -2.58
C LYS A 110 -4.30 -10.61 -3.10
N LYS A 111 -4.63 -10.81 -4.37
CA LYS A 111 -4.68 -12.15 -5.00
C LYS A 111 -3.34 -12.88 -4.90
N ARG A 112 -2.24 -12.21 -5.24
CA ARG A 112 -0.89 -12.79 -5.19
C ARG A 112 -0.52 -13.21 -3.77
N VAL A 113 -0.87 -12.38 -2.81
CA VAL A 113 -0.60 -12.60 -1.39
C VAL A 113 -1.43 -13.77 -0.84
N ASP A 114 -2.71 -13.85 -1.20
CA ASP A 114 -3.59 -14.96 -0.84
C ASP A 114 -3.09 -16.29 -1.45
N GLN A 115 -2.56 -16.26 -2.68
CA GLN A 115 -1.99 -17.43 -3.34
C GLN A 115 -0.66 -17.89 -2.74
N LEU A 116 0.26 -16.96 -2.46
CA LEU A 116 1.58 -17.30 -1.95
C LEU A 116 1.54 -17.71 -0.48
N TYR A 117 0.56 -17.23 0.28
CA TYR A 117 0.50 -17.46 1.72
C TYR A 117 -0.92 -17.79 2.21
N PRO A 118 -1.53 -18.90 1.77
CA PRO A 118 -2.94 -19.23 2.03
C PRO A 118 -3.29 -19.53 3.50
N LYS A 119 -2.30 -19.52 4.41
CA LYS A 119 -2.43 -19.83 5.84
C LYS A 119 -2.03 -18.66 6.75
N LEU A 120 -1.69 -17.50 6.20
CA LEU A 120 -1.39 -16.32 7.01
C LEU A 120 -2.69 -15.71 7.55
N ASN A 121 -2.62 -15.02 8.68
CA ASN A 121 -3.75 -14.21 9.13
C ASN A 121 -3.93 -13.04 8.16
N PRO A 122 -5.18 -12.58 7.91
CA PRO A 122 -5.46 -11.42 7.07
C PRO A 122 -4.55 -10.23 7.38
N SER A 123 -4.24 -9.97 8.66
CA SER A 123 -3.31 -8.90 9.08
C SER A 123 -1.85 -9.09 8.64
N ASP A 124 -1.38 -10.33 8.46
CA ASP A 124 0.01 -10.69 8.14
C ASP A 124 0.27 -10.82 6.64
N HIS A 125 -0.76 -11.16 5.87
CA HIS A 125 -0.75 -11.13 4.40
C HIS A 125 -0.15 -9.81 3.87
N TYR A 126 -0.44 -8.71 4.54
CA TYR A 126 0.00 -7.36 4.20
C TYR A 126 1.49 -7.07 4.46
N GLN A 127 2.17 -7.83 5.32
CA GLN A 127 3.63 -7.74 5.51
C GLN A 127 4.40 -8.53 4.45
N ALA A 128 3.88 -9.70 4.05
CA ALA A 128 4.46 -10.50 2.97
C ALA A 128 4.36 -9.78 1.62
N ALA A 129 3.22 -9.12 1.38
CA ALA A 129 3.00 -8.26 0.24
C ALA A 129 4.08 -7.18 0.11
N ALA A 130 4.52 -6.58 1.22
CA ALA A 130 5.48 -5.46 1.26
C ALA A 130 6.84 -5.80 0.63
N ARG A 131 7.22 -7.09 0.63
CA ARG A 131 8.45 -7.56 -0.03
C ARG A 131 8.29 -7.71 -1.55
N THR A 132 7.06 -7.91 -2.02
CA THR A 132 6.70 -7.94 -3.44
C THR A 132 6.17 -6.61 -3.97
N TYR A 133 5.85 -5.65 -3.08
CA TYR A 133 5.34 -4.34 -3.43
C TYR A 133 6.46 -3.52 -4.09
N LYS A 134 6.35 -3.36 -5.42
CA LYS A 134 6.88 -2.19 -6.08
C LYS A 134 5.97 -1.02 -5.68
N PRO A 135 6.51 0.14 -5.28
CA PRO A 135 5.69 1.25 -4.82
C PRO A 135 4.61 1.57 -5.85
N LEU A 136 3.35 1.63 -5.39
CA LEU A 136 2.15 2.00 -6.13
C LEU A 136 2.15 3.51 -6.44
N GLY A 137 3.31 4.06 -6.79
CA GLY A 137 3.38 5.41 -7.30
C GLY A 137 2.54 5.46 -8.57
N PRO A 138 1.92 6.62 -8.88
CA PRO A 138 1.42 6.80 -10.22
C PRO A 138 2.58 6.43 -11.17
N GLY A 139 2.32 5.51 -12.11
CA GLY A 139 3.24 5.34 -13.25
C GLY A 139 3.60 6.72 -13.77
N PRO A 140 4.81 6.93 -14.30
CA PRO A 140 5.36 8.26 -14.58
C PRO A 140 4.25 9.16 -15.08
N CYS A 141 3.85 10.12 -14.25
CA CYS A 141 2.94 11.15 -14.67
C CYS A 141 3.73 11.94 -15.71
N ASP A 142 3.70 11.51 -16.97
CA ASP A 142 3.86 12.46 -18.05
C ASP A 142 2.82 13.54 -17.79
N PHE A 143 3.24 14.80 -17.90
CA PHE A 143 2.59 16.04 -17.48
C PHE A 143 1.14 16.29 -17.97
N THR A 144 0.42 15.30 -18.50
CA THR A 144 -0.85 15.42 -19.20
C THR A 144 -2.09 15.11 -18.35
N CYS A 145 -2.00 14.91 -17.03
CA CYS A 145 -3.20 14.74 -16.19
C CYS A 145 -3.95 16.07 -15.92
N LEU A 146 -3.70 17.10 -16.74
CA LEU A 146 -4.30 18.43 -16.65
C LEU A 146 -5.11 18.77 -17.92
N HIS A 147 -5.92 17.84 -18.42
CA HIS A 147 -7.00 18.12 -19.37
C HIS A 147 -8.15 17.16 -19.11
N ASP A 148 -9.11 17.61 -18.29
CA ASP A 148 -10.55 17.56 -18.58
C ASP A 148 -11.31 18.10 -17.35
N ILE A 149 -11.59 19.40 -17.40
CA ILE A 149 -12.73 20.05 -16.75
C ILE A 149 -13.71 20.40 -17.86
#